data_AF-A0A505IAY9-F1
#
_entry.id   AF-A0A505IAY9-F1
#
_cell.length_a   1.000
_cell.length_b   1.000
_cell.length_c   1.000
_cell.angle_alpha   90.00
_cell.angle_beta   90.00
_cell.angle_gamma   90.00
#
_symmetry.space_group_name_H-M   'P 1'
#
loop_
_entity.id
_entity.type
_entity.pdbx_description
1 polymer ?
#
loop_
_entity_poly.entity_id
_entity_poly.type
_entity_poly.pdbx_seq_one_letter_code
_entity_poly.pdbx_strand_id
1 'polypeptide(L)'
;MVGKTTQSSTSFPDILDVLIIGAGPCGLAVAARLREETPSAMFTDDEHQRYHWINKHSGRMALVQAHRGKLKGVKAEKAVGEVEIDERDRKDYFSPSTDLFGDYCGSIVSRYGLDAPGMIRQCEVNDISYDYHSELSPSDKIFTVTTAEGNRFYSRVVVLAIGPGRTKILPFKLSGEEEQGACHSTEIRMFPSINVKAKIKQRQETNVVVVGGGLSSAQVVDMAIRRGVTKVWFLLRSDFKVKHFDLALNWMGKFKNFEKAAFWSADTDEERLEMIKAARNGGSITPRYQKILKQHVAAHRLSIHPRTVICGKEYCASSRTWRLTTDPPIPELPRIDYIYFATGMQADVNELPLLQRMNREYPIETKQGLPCITDDLMWQSNVPLFLTGRLGSLRLGPGAANLEGARLGAERIAWAMEDVLGRKGSEDTGSERSKQCFCGLGNRYAELANVDE
;
A
#
# COMPACT_ATOMS: atom_id res chain seq x y z
N MET A 1 20.59 -52.80 -34.98
CA MET A 1 19.69 -53.65 -34.17
C MET A 1 19.46 -52.98 -32.84
N VAL A 2 18.19 -52.66 -32.53
CA VAL A 2 17.58 -52.23 -31.24
C VAL A 2 18.12 -50.93 -30.61
N GLY A 3 17.38 -49.87 -30.30
CA GLY A 3 15.94 -49.57 -30.36
C GLY A 3 15.58 -48.46 -29.34
N LYS A 4 14.69 -47.54 -29.75
CA LYS A 4 13.84 -46.59 -28.96
C LYS A 4 14.39 -45.23 -28.48
N THR A 5 14.15 -44.22 -29.33
CA THR A 5 13.17 -43.11 -29.16
C THR A 5 13.14 -42.30 -27.84
N THR A 6 13.57 -41.03 -27.96
CA THR A 6 13.15 -39.79 -27.25
C THR A 6 12.54 -39.87 -25.85
N GLN A 7 13.26 -39.29 -24.88
CA GLN A 7 12.62 -38.55 -23.78
C GLN A 7 12.77 -37.05 -24.04
N SER A 8 11.75 -36.46 -24.65
CA SER A 8 11.41 -35.06 -24.47
C SER A 8 10.82 -34.93 -23.07
N SER A 9 11.59 -34.49 -22.09
CA SER A 9 11.06 -34.16 -20.76
C SER A 9 10.35 -32.80 -20.82
N THR A 10 9.13 -32.79 -21.37
CA THR A 10 8.17 -31.71 -21.14
C THR A 10 7.64 -31.87 -19.72
N SER A 11 8.37 -31.36 -18.73
CA SER A 11 7.80 -31.15 -17.39
C SER A 11 6.81 -30.00 -17.51
N PHE A 12 5.53 -30.29 -17.39
CA PHE A 12 4.52 -29.25 -17.28
C PHE A 12 4.83 -28.36 -16.07
N PRO A 13 4.66 -27.04 -16.16
CA PRO A 13 4.88 -26.14 -15.03
C PRO A 13 3.87 -26.44 -13.93
N ASP A 14 4.34 -26.54 -12.68
CA ASP A 14 3.49 -26.77 -11.51
C ASP A 14 2.49 -25.63 -11.31
N ILE A 15 1.23 -25.98 -11.03
CA ILE A 15 0.19 -25.02 -10.64
C ILE A 15 0.38 -24.71 -9.15
N LEU A 16 0.62 -23.45 -8.85
CA LEU A 16 0.73 -22.97 -7.48
C LEU A 16 -0.66 -22.87 -6.83
N ASP A 17 -0.76 -23.11 -5.53
CA ASP A 17 -1.99 -22.80 -4.80
C ASP A 17 -2.18 -21.29 -4.67
N VAL A 18 -1.11 -20.57 -4.35
CA VAL A 18 -1.10 -19.13 -4.13
C VAL A 18 0.12 -18.50 -4.79
N LEU A 19 -0.08 -17.42 -5.53
CA LEU A 19 0.98 -16.55 -6.07
C LEU A 19 0.79 -15.13 -5.54
N ILE A 20 1.80 -14.56 -4.88
CA ILE A 20 1.78 -13.20 -4.37
C ILE A 20 2.62 -12.30 -5.28
N ILE A 21 2.00 -11.26 -5.84
CA ILE A 21 2.65 -10.25 -6.66
C ILE A 21 2.93 -9.01 -5.78
N GLY A 22 4.20 -8.85 -5.42
CA GLY A 22 4.71 -7.74 -4.61
C GLY A 22 5.34 -8.24 -3.31
N ALA A 23 6.66 -8.06 -3.18
CA ALA A 23 7.45 -8.49 -2.03
C ALA A 23 7.68 -7.37 -0.98
N GLY A 24 6.80 -6.37 -0.94
CA GLY A 24 6.82 -5.33 0.09
C GLY A 24 6.15 -5.78 1.40
N PRO A 25 6.01 -4.90 2.40
CA PRO A 25 5.44 -5.24 3.70
C PRO A 25 4.03 -5.88 3.65
N CYS A 26 3.17 -5.45 2.71
CA CYS A 26 1.84 -6.06 2.54
C CYS A 26 1.94 -7.51 2.04
N GLY A 27 2.82 -7.80 1.08
CA GLY A 27 3.01 -9.15 0.56
C GLY A 27 3.70 -10.06 1.57
N LEU A 28 4.69 -9.54 2.30
CA LEU A 28 5.34 -10.24 3.40
C LEU A 28 4.35 -10.58 4.51
N ALA A 29 3.45 -9.65 4.87
CA ALA A 29 2.41 -9.90 5.87
C ALA A 29 1.46 -11.03 5.44
N VAL A 30 1.03 -11.05 4.17
CA VAL A 30 0.21 -12.15 3.63
C VAL A 30 0.98 -13.46 3.68
N ALA A 31 2.21 -13.50 3.15
CA ALA A 31 3.03 -14.71 3.13
C ALA A 31 3.27 -15.26 4.54
N ALA A 32 3.62 -14.41 5.49
CA ALA A 32 3.81 -14.77 6.89
C ALA A 32 2.52 -15.32 7.51
N ARG A 33 1.37 -14.69 7.25
CA ARG A 33 0.09 -15.13 7.80
C ARG A 33 -0.35 -16.49 7.25
N LEU A 34 -0.06 -16.79 5.99
CA LEU A 34 -0.34 -18.08 5.37
C LEU A 34 0.61 -19.19 5.81
N ARG A 35 1.81 -18.84 6.27
CA ARG A 35 2.82 -19.77 6.79
C ARG A 35 2.78 -19.91 8.31
N GLU A 36 1.93 -19.16 8.99
CA GLU A 36 1.78 -19.24 10.43
C GLU A 36 1.04 -20.52 10.82
N GLU A 37 1.68 -21.35 11.64
CA GLU A 37 1.11 -22.64 12.07
C GLU A 37 -0.09 -22.45 13.00
N THR A 38 -0.01 -21.46 13.90
CA THR A 38 -1.09 -21.17 14.85
C THR A 38 -1.61 -19.75 14.68
N PRO A 39 -2.34 -19.45 13.59
CA PRO A 39 -2.79 -18.09 13.33
C PRO A 39 -3.77 -17.57 14.39
N SER A 40 -4.54 -18.47 15.01
CA SER A 40 -5.41 -18.19 16.16
C SER A 40 -4.66 -17.91 17.46
N ALA A 41 -3.42 -18.36 17.65
CA ALA A 41 -2.64 -18.01 18.84
C ALA A 41 -2.17 -16.54 18.80
N MET A 42 -2.25 -15.90 17.64
CA MET A 42 -1.90 -14.50 17.42
C MET A 42 -3.11 -13.55 17.55
N PHE A 43 -4.24 -14.01 18.09
CA PHE A 43 -5.43 -13.19 18.35
C PHE A 43 -5.07 -11.96 19.19
N THR A 44 -4.87 -10.82 18.54
CA THR A 44 -4.78 -9.53 19.23
C THR A 44 -6.19 -9.07 19.63
N ASP A 45 -6.29 -8.13 20.56
CA ASP A 45 -7.58 -7.53 20.98
C ASP A 45 -8.41 -6.97 19.81
N ASP A 46 -7.77 -6.47 18.75
CA ASP A 46 -8.45 -6.00 17.53
C ASP A 46 -9.22 -7.14 16.82
N GLU A 47 -8.66 -8.36 16.84
CA GLU A 47 -9.21 -9.55 16.19
C GLU A 47 -10.38 -10.11 17.03
N HIS A 48 -10.26 -10.07 18.37
CA HIS A 48 -11.32 -10.47 19.30
C HIS A 48 -12.57 -9.60 19.13
N GLN A 49 -12.41 -8.28 18.98
CA GLN A 49 -13.53 -7.36 18.81
C GLN A 49 -14.21 -7.49 17.45
N ARG A 50 -13.45 -7.73 16.38
CA ARG A 50 -14.02 -8.00 15.05
C ARG A 50 -14.78 -9.32 15.03
N TYR A 51 -14.23 -10.37 15.64
CA TYR A 51 -14.93 -11.65 15.79
C TYR A 51 -16.27 -11.50 16.51
N HIS A 52 -16.31 -10.73 17.61
CA HIS A 52 -17.56 -10.37 18.28
C HIS A 52 -18.50 -9.57 17.39
N TRP A 53 -17.99 -8.63 16.60
CA TRP A 53 -18.82 -7.85 15.68
C TRP A 53 -19.41 -8.74 14.57
N ILE A 54 -18.60 -9.56 13.90
CA ILE A 54 -19.05 -10.48 12.85
C ILE A 54 -20.07 -11.46 13.42
N ASN A 55 -19.80 -12.11 14.56
CA ASN A 55 -20.75 -13.04 15.17
C ASN A 55 -22.03 -12.36 15.67
N LYS A 56 -21.94 -11.10 16.13
CA LYS A 56 -23.12 -10.33 16.58
C LYS A 56 -24.03 -9.93 15.41
N HIS A 57 -23.48 -9.83 14.20
CA HIS A 57 -24.20 -9.35 13.02
C HIS A 57 -24.37 -10.42 11.92
N SER A 58 -23.71 -11.58 12.01
CA SER A 58 -23.95 -12.73 11.14
C SER A 58 -25.35 -13.28 11.38
N GLY A 59 -26.18 -13.29 10.34
CA GLY A 59 -27.58 -13.75 10.43
C GLY A 59 -28.58 -12.73 10.99
N ARG A 60 -28.13 -11.52 11.37
CA ARG A 60 -28.99 -10.38 11.77
C ARG A 60 -28.96 -9.21 10.80
N MET A 61 -28.46 -9.42 9.58
CA MET A 61 -28.69 -8.46 8.51
C MET A 61 -30.14 -8.54 8.07
N ALA A 62 -31.01 -7.81 8.78
CA ALA A 62 -32.22 -7.34 8.15
C ALA A 62 -31.75 -6.47 6.98
N LEU A 63 -31.92 -6.95 5.75
CA LEU A 63 -31.97 -6.08 4.58
C LEU A 63 -32.96 -4.97 4.96
N VAL A 64 -32.45 -3.77 5.22
CA VAL A 64 -33.32 -2.61 5.34
C VAL A 64 -33.86 -2.40 3.93
N GLN A 65 -34.99 -3.04 3.63
CA GLN A 65 -35.89 -2.59 2.59
C GLN A 65 -36.32 -1.18 3.00
N ALA A 66 -35.55 -0.19 2.56
CA ALA A 66 -35.92 1.21 2.68
C ALA A 66 -37.05 1.47 1.66
N HIS A 67 -38.26 1.06 2.04
CA HIS A 67 -39.47 1.65 1.50
C HIS A 67 -39.38 3.17 1.71
N ARG A 68 -39.34 3.89 0.58
CA ARG A 68 -39.55 5.34 0.39
C ARG A 68 -39.81 6.13 1.68
N GLY A 69 -38.75 6.66 2.27
CA GLY A 69 -38.85 7.66 3.33
C GLY A 69 -37.48 8.23 3.66
N LYS A 70 -37.25 9.51 3.33
CA LYS A 70 -36.06 10.25 3.77
C LYS A 70 -36.04 10.28 5.31
N LEU A 71 -35.33 9.35 5.93
CA LEU A 71 -34.97 9.46 7.34
C LEU A 71 -33.84 10.48 7.45
N LYS A 72 -34.11 11.53 8.21
CA LYS A 72 -33.17 12.62 8.51
C LYS A 72 -31.85 12.03 8.99
N GLY A 73 -30.75 12.48 8.39
CA GLY A 73 -29.41 11.99 8.65
C GLY A 73 -29.12 11.89 10.15
N VAL A 74 -28.76 10.68 10.58
CA VAL A 74 -28.11 10.46 11.87
C VAL A 74 -26.76 11.16 11.77
N LYS A 75 -26.70 12.42 12.23
CA LYS A 75 -25.42 13.06 12.50
C LYS A 75 -24.77 12.24 13.61
N ALA A 76 -23.71 11.51 13.28
CA ALA A 76 -22.76 11.09 14.30
C ALA A 76 -22.27 12.38 14.98
N GLU A 77 -22.73 12.63 16.20
CA GLU A 77 -22.17 13.70 17.02
C GLU A 77 -20.66 13.43 17.12
N LYS A 78 -19.85 14.42 16.73
CA LYS A 78 -18.39 14.41 16.91
C LYS A 78 -18.11 14.39 18.41
N ALA A 79 -18.12 13.21 19.01
CA ALA A 79 -18.00 13.03 20.45
C ALA A 79 -16.54 12.95 20.94
N VAL A 80 -15.55 13.18 20.07
CA VAL A 80 -14.14 13.17 20.50
C VAL A 80 -13.47 14.40 19.94
N GLY A 81 -12.95 15.27 20.83
CA GLY A 81 -12.04 16.35 20.47
C GLY A 81 -10.77 15.80 19.80
N GLU A 82 -9.82 16.67 19.45
CA GLU A 82 -8.51 16.17 19.00
C GLU A 82 -7.91 15.28 20.10
N VAL A 83 -7.84 13.97 19.82
CA VAL A 83 -7.17 13.01 20.69
C VAL A 83 -5.69 13.37 20.62
N GLU A 84 -5.15 13.96 21.68
CA GLU A 84 -3.73 14.20 21.81
C GLU A 84 -3.00 12.92 22.25
N ILE A 85 -1.70 12.82 21.94
CA ILE A 85 -0.87 11.72 22.42
C ILE A 85 -0.78 11.83 23.94
N ASP A 86 -1.23 10.81 24.68
CA ASP A 86 -0.93 10.71 26.11
C ASP A 86 0.59 10.56 26.25
N GLU A 87 1.24 11.50 26.93
CA GLU A 87 2.70 11.49 27.11
C GLU A 87 3.18 10.21 27.82
N ARG A 88 2.32 9.51 28.57
CA ARG A 88 2.63 8.20 29.17
C ARG A 88 2.75 7.09 28.13
N ASP A 89 1.99 7.21 27.03
CA ASP A 89 1.95 6.25 25.92
C ASP A 89 2.89 6.66 24.78
N ARG A 90 3.65 7.76 24.94
CA ARG A 90 4.57 8.30 23.92
C ARG A 90 5.55 7.26 23.36
N LYS A 91 5.95 6.30 24.18
CA LYS A 91 6.83 5.19 23.78
C LYS A 91 6.20 4.30 22.69
N ASP A 92 4.88 4.14 22.70
CA ASP A 92 4.13 3.31 21.75
C ASP A 92 3.98 4.00 20.38
N TYR A 93 4.31 5.29 20.33
CA TYR A 93 4.29 6.13 19.13
C TYR A 93 5.70 6.35 18.55
N PHE A 94 6.72 5.65 19.06
CA PHE A 94 8.07 5.72 18.49
C PHE A 94 8.13 4.96 17.17
N SER A 95 8.73 5.58 16.15
CA SER A 95 8.99 4.91 14.87
C SER A 95 10.41 4.35 14.89
N PRO A 96 10.61 3.03 14.69
CA PRO A 96 11.95 2.45 14.57
C PRO A 96 12.70 3.07 13.38
N SER A 97 14.03 2.94 13.37
CA SER A 97 14.80 3.27 12.17
C SER A 97 14.36 2.39 11.01
N THR A 98 14.59 2.87 9.78
CA THR A 98 14.35 2.08 8.56
C THR A 98 15.19 0.80 8.55
N ASP A 99 16.40 0.86 9.13
CA ASP A 99 17.31 -0.28 9.20
C ASP A 99 16.77 -1.34 10.16
N LEU A 100 16.33 -0.94 11.36
CA LEU A 100 15.71 -1.86 12.33
C LEU A 100 14.42 -2.49 11.79
N PHE A 101 13.61 -1.72 11.04
CA PHE A 101 12.44 -2.27 10.36
C PHE A 101 12.84 -3.26 9.25
N GLY A 102 13.94 -3.00 8.54
CA GLY A 102 14.53 -3.92 7.57
C GLY A 102 14.98 -5.23 8.22
N ASP A 103 15.69 -5.16 9.35
CA ASP A 103 16.11 -6.33 10.13
C ASP A 103 14.91 -7.15 10.61
N TYR A 104 13.85 -6.48 11.07
CA TYR A 104 12.60 -7.13 11.44
C TYR A 104 11.97 -7.87 10.25
N CYS A 105 11.87 -7.25 9.07
CA CYS A 105 11.40 -7.91 7.86
C CYS A 105 12.27 -9.13 7.49
N GLY A 106 13.60 -9.00 7.60
CA GLY A 106 14.53 -10.10 7.40
C GLY A 106 14.28 -11.27 8.35
N SER A 107 14.03 -10.99 9.63
CA SER A 107 13.71 -12.03 10.63
C SER A 107 12.43 -12.81 10.28
N ILE A 108 11.41 -12.15 9.71
CA ILE A 108 10.18 -12.79 9.23
C ILE A 108 10.48 -13.67 8.02
N VAL A 109 11.24 -13.14 7.06
CA VAL A 109 11.62 -13.89 5.85
C VAL A 109 12.29 -15.20 6.21
N SER A 110 13.30 -15.17 7.11
CA SER A 110 13.99 -16.38 7.54
C SER A 110 13.12 -17.28 8.43
N ARG A 111 12.29 -16.72 9.33
CA ARG A 111 11.39 -17.50 10.19
C ARG A 111 10.43 -18.39 9.40
N TYR A 112 9.90 -17.89 8.28
CA TYR A 112 8.95 -18.64 7.44
C TYR A 112 9.60 -19.25 6.19
N GLY A 113 10.94 -19.29 6.11
CA GLY A 113 11.68 -19.90 5.00
C GLY A 113 11.39 -19.28 3.63
N LEU A 114 11.07 -17.99 3.59
CA LEU A 114 10.75 -17.28 2.34
C LEU A 114 12.01 -16.96 1.51
N ASP A 115 13.19 -17.10 2.12
CA ASP A 115 14.51 -17.03 1.50
C ASP A 115 14.95 -18.35 0.82
N ALA A 116 14.15 -19.42 0.91
CA ALA A 116 14.42 -20.65 0.21
C ALA A 116 14.46 -20.44 -1.33
N PRO A 117 15.36 -21.11 -2.06
CA PRO A 117 15.50 -20.93 -3.50
C PRO A 117 14.17 -21.09 -4.25
N GLY A 118 13.84 -20.10 -5.08
CA GLY A 118 12.63 -20.11 -5.90
C GLY A 118 11.36 -19.56 -5.24
N MET A 119 11.36 -19.30 -3.93
CA MET A 119 10.22 -18.72 -3.20
C MET A 119 9.96 -17.26 -3.54
N ILE A 120 11.02 -16.47 -3.73
CA ILE A 120 10.95 -15.07 -4.14
C ILE A 120 11.69 -14.92 -5.47
N ARG A 121 11.02 -14.31 -6.45
CA ARG A 121 11.59 -14.03 -7.77
C ARG A 121 11.49 -12.53 -8.07
N GLN A 122 12.60 -11.91 -8.43
CA GLN A 122 12.60 -10.53 -8.90
C GLN A 122 12.22 -10.52 -10.39
N CYS A 123 10.97 -10.18 -10.68
CA CYS A 123 10.48 -10.01 -12.04
C CYS A 123 9.39 -8.94 -12.11
N GLU A 124 9.22 -8.34 -13.27
CA GLU A 124 8.10 -7.44 -13.55
C GLU A 124 6.92 -8.23 -14.13
N VAL A 125 5.76 -8.20 -13.49
CA VAL A 125 4.51 -8.77 -14.02
C VAL A 125 3.82 -7.73 -14.90
N ASN A 126 3.42 -8.13 -16.11
CA ASN A 126 2.77 -7.24 -17.08
C ASN A 126 1.38 -7.68 -17.52
N ASP A 127 0.93 -8.90 -17.18
CA ASP A 127 -0.39 -9.42 -17.53
C ASP A 127 -0.85 -10.49 -16.52
N ILE A 128 -2.14 -10.45 -16.18
CA ILE A 128 -2.86 -11.46 -15.39
C ILE A 128 -4.11 -11.84 -16.18
N SER A 129 -4.35 -13.14 -16.35
CA SER A 129 -5.60 -13.68 -16.88
C SER A 129 -6.16 -14.75 -15.95
N TYR A 130 -7.47 -14.95 -15.97
CA TYR A 130 -8.15 -16.00 -15.22
C TYR A 130 -9.09 -16.77 -16.14
N ASP A 131 -8.69 -17.98 -16.56
CA ASP A 131 -9.46 -18.77 -17.52
C ASP A 131 -9.14 -20.26 -17.41
N TYR A 132 -9.88 -21.09 -18.14
CA TYR A 132 -9.59 -22.51 -18.28
C TYR A 132 -8.28 -22.71 -19.02
N HIS A 133 -7.49 -23.69 -18.58
CA HIS A 133 -6.26 -24.07 -19.26
C HIS A 133 -6.39 -25.51 -19.74
N SER A 134 -6.52 -25.72 -21.04
CA SER A 134 -6.84 -27.03 -21.66
C SER A 134 -5.96 -28.18 -21.19
N GLU A 135 -4.68 -27.91 -20.92
CA GLU A 135 -3.71 -28.94 -20.52
C GLU A 135 -3.50 -29.04 -19.00
N LEU A 136 -3.67 -27.95 -18.26
CA LEU A 136 -3.25 -27.87 -16.84
C LEU A 136 -4.46 -27.94 -15.89
N SER A 137 -5.56 -27.31 -16.28
CA SER A 137 -6.78 -27.25 -15.48
C SER A 137 -7.98 -27.12 -16.43
N PRO A 138 -8.45 -28.26 -17.00
CA PRO A 138 -9.55 -28.25 -17.97
C PRO A 138 -10.92 -28.06 -17.30
N SER A 139 -11.06 -28.44 -16.02
CA SER A 139 -12.31 -28.37 -15.25
C SER A 139 -12.48 -27.05 -14.49
N ASP A 140 -11.39 -26.40 -14.14
CA ASP A 140 -11.38 -25.23 -13.25
C ASP A 140 -10.55 -24.12 -13.85
N LYS A 141 -10.99 -22.87 -13.66
CA LYS A 141 -10.21 -21.71 -14.07
C LYS A 141 -9.00 -21.55 -13.17
N ILE A 142 -7.88 -21.16 -13.75
CA ILE A 142 -6.65 -20.81 -13.04
C ILE A 142 -6.13 -19.48 -13.55
N PHE A 143 -5.30 -18.83 -12.74
CA PHE A 143 -4.56 -17.66 -13.15
C PHE A 143 -3.37 -18.05 -14.01
N THR A 144 -3.17 -17.30 -15.10
CA THR A 144 -1.87 -17.22 -15.79
C THR A 144 -1.30 -15.83 -15.54
N VAL A 145 -0.12 -15.79 -14.94
CA VAL A 145 0.62 -14.56 -14.65
C VAL A 145 1.84 -14.49 -15.53
N THR A 146 1.88 -13.48 -16.40
CA THR A 146 2.95 -13.30 -17.38
C THR A 146 3.88 -12.17 -16.95
N THR A 147 5.17 -12.43 -17.04
CA THR A 147 6.21 -11.44 -16.77
C THR A 147 6.58 -10.65 -18.03
N ALA A 148 7.23 -9.50 -17.86
CA ALA A 148 7.77 -8.69 -18.94
C ALA A 148 8.77 -9.46 -19.83
N GLU A 149 9.42 -10.48 -19.28
CA GLU A 149 10.35 -11.38 -19.98
C GLU A 149 9.65 -12.52 -20.73
N GLY A 150 8.33 -12.65 -20.59
CA GLY A 150 7.53 -13.69 -21.23
C GLY A 150 7.38 -14.99 -20.42
N ASN A 151 8.02 -15.09 -19.25
CA ASN A 151 7.82 -16.22 -18.34
C ASN A 151 6.37 -16.26 -17.83
N ARG A 152 5.80 -17.46 -17.73
CA ARG A 152 4.42 -17.68 -17.26
C ARG A 152 4.41 -18.50 -15.97
N PHE A 153 3.56 -18.08 -15.04
CA PHE A 153 3.27 -18.78 -13.79
C PHE A 153 1.79 -19.10 -13.72
N TYR A 154 1.46 -20.26 -13.18
CA TYR A 154 0.09 -20.74 -13.06
C TYR A 154 -0.28 -20.83 -11.59
N SER A 155 -1.46 -20.33 -11.22
CA SER A 155 -1.89 -20.33 -9.82
C SER A 155 -3.40 -20.44 -9.68
N ARG A 156 -3.88 -21.08 -8.62
CA ARG A 156 -5.31 -21.08 -8.26
C ARG A 156 -5.75 -19.73 -7.71
N VAL A 157 -4.90 -19.12 -6.88
CA VAL A 157 -5.16 -17.83 -6.23
C VAL A 157 -4.02 -16.85 -6.52
N VAL A 158 -4.35 -15.58 -6.76
CA VAL A 158 -3.35 -14.51 -6.90
C VAL A 158 -3.62 -13.43 -5.86
N VAL A 159 -2.58 -12.93 -5.20
CA VAL A 159 -2.65 -11.78 -4.29
C VAL A 159 -1.83 -10.63 -4.86
N LEU A 160 -2.46 -9.48 -5.08
CA LEU A 160 -1.82 -8.26 -5.55
C LEU A 160 -1.48 -7.34 -4.36
N ALA A 161 -0.19 -7.24 -4.04
CA ALA A 161 0.38 -6.46 -2.94
C ALA A 161 1.44 -5.45 -3.45
N ILE A 162 1.10 -4.69 -4.49
CA ILE A 162 2.03 -3.87 -5.29
C ILE A 162 2.31 -2.46 -4.74
N GLY A 163 1.92 -2.19 -3.50
CA GLY A 163 2.22 -0.92 -2.83
C GLY A 163 1.43 0.29 -3.37
N PRO A 164 2.04 1.48 -3.47
CA PRO A 164 1.32 2.76 -3.60
C PRO A 164 0.77 3.08 -5.02
N GLY A 165 0.96 2.19 -6.00
CA GLY A 165 0.64 2.42 -7.41
C GLY A 165 1.86 2.86 -8.24
N ARG A 166 1.69 2.93 -9.57
CA ARG A 166 2.75 3.32 -10.53
C ARG A 166 2.61 4.75 -11.05
N THR A 167 1.43 5.34 -10.95
CA THR A 167 1.15 6.65 -11.53
C THR A 167 1.65 7.76 -10.60
N LYS A 168 2.64 8.51 -11.07
CA LYS A 168 3.20 9.65 -10.34
C LYS A 168 2.25 10.84 -10.47
N ILE A 169 1.95 11.50 -9.36
CA ILE A 169 1.16 12.73 -9.40
C ILE A 169 2.14 13.85 -9.70
N LEU A 170 2.15 14.38 -10.92
CA LEU A 170 2.94 15.55 -11.27
C LEU A 170 2.03 16.77 -11.44
N PRO A 171 2.42 17.97 -10.94
CA PRO A 171 1.65 19.19 -11.17
C PRO A 171 1.51 19.55 -12.66
N PHE A 172 2.44 19.09 -13.49
CA PHE A 172 2.46 19.25 -14.94
C PHE A 172 3.30 18.14 -15.58
N LYS A 173 3.04 17.87 -16.87
CA LYS A 173 3.86 16.94 -17.65
C LYS A 173 5.22 17.58 -17.98
N LEU A 174 6.28 16.77 -17.93
CA LEU A 174 7.63 17.16 -18.34
C LEU A 174 7.86 16.71 -19.78
N SER A 175 8.51 17.54 -20.59
CA SER A 175 9.11 17.10 -21.86
C SER A 175 10.41 16.30 -21.61
N GLY A 176 10.93 15.62 -22.63
CA GLY A 176 12.17 14.83 -22.49
C GLY A 176 13.40 15.65 -22.07
N GLU A 177 13.48 16.92 -22.46
CA GLU A 177 14.55 17.81 -21.97
C GLU A 177 14.32 18.25 -20.52
N GLU A 178 13.06 18.49 -20.15
CA GLU A 178 12.65 18.93 -18.81
C GLU A 178 12.85 17.85 -17.74
N GLU A 179 12.80 16.56 -18.10
CA GLU A 179 13.15 15.43 -17.22
C GLU A 179 14.60 15.49 -16.72
N GLN A 180 15.49 16.22 -17.40
CA GLN A 180 16.85 16.47 -16.93
C GLN A 180 16.94 17.52 -15.83
N GLY A 181 15.89 18.33 -15.67
CA GLY A 181 15.79 19.42 -14.70
C GLY A 181 14.82 19.15 -13.55
N ALA A 182 14.11 18.02 -13.56
CA ALA A 182 13.18 17.67 -12.50
C ALA A 182 12.93 16.17 -12.40
N CYS A 183 12.55 15.68 -11.22
CA CYS A 183 12.07 14.30 -11.09
C CYS A 183 11.02 14.16 -9.99
N HIS A 184 10.23 13.09 -10.06
CA HIS A 184 9.43 12.66 -8.92
C HIS A 184 10.32 12.03 -7.84
N SER A 185 9.93 12.16 -6.58
CA SER A 185 10.67 11.62 -5.43
C SER A 185 10.96 10.11 -5.50
N THR A 186 10.10 9.35 -6.18
CA THR A 186 10.29 7.90 -6.42
C THR A 186 11.34 7.58 -7.49
N GLU A 187 11.86 8.58 -8.19
CA GLU A 187 12.85 8.45 -9.27
C GLU A 187 14.20 9.03 -8.90
N ILE A 188 14.39 9.39 -7.63
CA ILE A 188 15.68 9.85 -7.12
C ILE A 188 16.65 8.65 -7.13
N ARG A 189 17.44 8.54 -8.20
CA ARG A 189 18.53 7.54 -8.32
C ARG A 189 19.85 8.07 -7.77
N MET A 190 20.09 9.37 -7.93
CA MET A 190 21.26 10.08 -7.44
C MET A 190 20.81 11.38 -6.79
N PHE A 191 21.47 11.75 -5.69
CA PHE A 191 21.10 12.95 -4.95
C PHE A 191 22.32 13.74 -4.44
N PRO A 192 22.39 15.07 -4.68
CA PRO A 192 21.53 15.85 -5.59
C PRO A 192 21.69 15.41 -7.06
N SER A 193 20.89 15.97 -7.96
CA SER A 193 21.03 15.70 -9.40
C SER A 193 22.44 16.02 -9.90
N ILE A 194 22.86 15.40 -11.00
CA ILE A 194 24.24 15.51 -11.50
C ILE A 194 24.64 16.97 -11.79
N ASN A 195 23.69 17.77 -12.29
CA ASN A 195 23.89 19.20 -12.59
C ASN A 195 24.10 20.01 -11.30
N VAL A 196 23.25 19.80 -10.30
CA VAL A 196 23.36 20.47 -8.99
C VAL A 196 24.66 20.07 -8.29
N LYS A 197 25.01 18.78 -8.31
CA LYS A 197 26.25 18.26 -7.72
C LYS A 197 27.49 18.89 -8.36
N ALA A 198 27.49 19.09 -9.68
CA ALA A 198 28.59 19.75 -10.38
C ALA A 198 28.75 21.22 -9.94
N LYS A 199 27.64 21.97 -9.82
CA LYS A 199 27.66 23.36 -9.31
C LYS A 199 28.15 23.45 -7.87
N ILE A 200 27.71 22.54 -7.00
CA ILE A 200 28.19 22.45 -5.61
C ILE A 200 29.70 22.22 -5.56
N LYS A 201 30.23 21.30 -6.38
CA LYS A 201 31.69 21.04 -6.45
C LYS A 201 32.47 22.27 -6.91
N GLN A 202 31.89 23.08 -7.79
CA GLN A 202 32.45 24.34 -8.26
C GLN A 202 32.22 25.52 -7.30
N ARG A 203 31.62 25.28 -6.12
CA ARG A 203 31.26 26.30 -5.13
C ARG A 203 30.35 27.41 -5.70
N GLN A 204 29.55 27.06 -6.70
CA GLN A 204 28.54 27.96 -7.23
C GLN A 204 27.28 27.92 -6.36
N GLU A 205 26.55 29.03 -6.33
CA GLU A 205 25.24 29.08 -5.72
C GLU A 205 24.27 28.14 -6.43
N THR A 206 23.47 27.41 -5.65
CA THR A 206 22.45 26.50 -6.18
C THR A 206 21.09 26.71 -5.53
N ASN A 207 20.06 26.78 -6.35
CA ASN A 207 18.67 26.96 -5.98
C ASN A 207 17.84 25.75 -6.42
N VAL A 208 17.20 25.05 -5.48
CA VAL A 208 16.36 23.88 -5.77
C VAL A 208 14.94 24.15 -5.30
N VAL A 209 13.94 23.73 -6.08
CA VAL A 209 12.54 23.71 -5.65
C VAL A 209 12.16 22.31 -5.20
N VAL A 210 11.46 22.21 -4.08
CA VAL A 210 10.80 20.98 -3.65
C VAL A 210 9.30 21.26 -3.58
N VAL A 211 8.50 20.41 -4.22
CA VAL A 211 7.03 20.53 -4.25
C VAL A 211 6.41 19.39 -3.45
N GLY A 212 5.55 19.70 -2.49
CA GLY A 212 4.76 18.71 -1.74
C GLY A 212 4.58 19.08 -0.28
N GLY A 213 3.49 18.64 0.36
CA GLY A 213 3.19 18.97 1.76
C GLY A 213 3.42 17.84 2.76
N GLY A 214 4.08 16.75 2.35
CA GLY A 214 4.22 15.53 3.16
C GLY A 214 5.61 15.31 3.74
N LEU A 215 5.78 14.21 4.47
CA LEU A 215 7.06 13.84 5.08
C LEU A 215 8.18 13.67 4.05
N SER A 216 7.89 13.06 2.89
CA SER A 216 8.89 12.86 1.83
C SER A 216 9.45 14.19 1.30
N SER A 217 8.63 15.23 1.17
CA SER A 217 9.11 16.54 0.71
C SER A 217 10.00 17.21 1.75
N ALA A 218 9.62 17.15 3.04
CA ALA A 218 10.46 17.64 4.14
C ALA A 218 11.80 16.90 4.25
N GLN A 219 11.82 15.58 4.00
CA GLN A 219 13.04 14.77 3.95
C GLN A 219 13.95 15.19 2.80
N VAL A 220 13.40 15.41 1.61
CA VAL A 220 14.15 15.89 0.44
C VAL A 220 14.76 17.27 0.70
N VAL A 221 14.02 18.18 1.34
CA VAL A 221 14.53 19.51 1.73
C VAL A 221 15.74 19.39 2.66
N ASP A 222 15.61 18.63 3.77
CA ASP A 222 16.72 18.43 4.72
C ASP A 222 17.93 17.79 4.03
N MET A 223 17.70 16.77 3.21
CA MET A 223 18.75 16.08 2.45
C MET A 223 19.47 17.03 1.49
N ALA A 224 18.74 17.85 0.72
CA ALA A 224 19.30 18.82 -0.23
C ALA A 224 20.29 19.77 0.46
N ILE A 225 19.84 20.37 1.57
CA ILE A 225 20.61 21.34 2.34
C ILE A 225 21.85 20.67 2.97
N ARG A 226 21.70 19.49 3.57
CA ARG A 226 22.84 18.73 4.13
C ARG A 226 23.86 18.31 3.08
N ARG A 227 23.43 18.10 1.83
CA ARG A 227 24.30 17.72 0.70
C ARG A 227 24.92 18.92 -0.02
N GLY A 228 24.74 20.14 0.49
CA GLY A 228 25.45 21.33 0.02
C GLY A 228 24.63 22.25 -0.89
N VAL A 229 23.34 21.99 -1.12
CA VAL A 229 22.48 22.94 -1.85
C VAL A 229 22.43 24.26 -1.09
N THR A 230 22.70 25.38 -1.76
CA THR A 230 22.74 26.71 -1.13
C THR A 230 21.38 27.11 -0.56
N LYS A 231 20.33 27.07 -1.39
CA LYS A 231 18.97 27.47 -1.02
C LYS A 231 17.94 26.48 -1.56
N VAL A 232 16.96 26.13 -0.72
CA VAL A 232 15.79 25.35 -1.11
C VAL A 232 14.52 26.19 -0.99
N TRP A 233 13.71 26.16 -2.04
CA TRP A 233 12.41 26.80 -2.15
C TRP A 233 11.32 25.74 -2.03
N PHE A 234 10.64 25.70 -0.89
CA PHE A 234 9.71 24.63 -0.54
C PHE A 234 8.27 25.07 -0.73
N LEU A 235 7.61 24.51 -1.75
CA LEU A 235 6.26 24.91 -2.18
C LEU A 235 5.22 23.87 -1.73
N LEU A 236 4.17 24.34 -1.06
CA LEU A 236 3.05 23.53 -0.60
C LEU A 236 1.75 24.08 -1.16
N ARG A 237 0.90 23.24 -1.76
CA ARG A 237 -0.41 23.67 -2.28
C ARG A 237 -1.42 24.07 -1.19
N SER A 238 -1.17 23.66 0.05
CA SER A 238 -2.03 23.93 1.22
C SER A 238 -1.21 24.53 2.35
N ASP A 239 -1.84 24.76 3.49
CA ASP A 239 -1.13 25.11 4.72
C ASP A 239 -0.12 24.04 5.13
N PHE A 240 0.87 24.48 5.90
CA PHE A 240 1.86 23.61 6.51
C PHE A 240 1.22 22.82 7.66
N LYS A 241 0.97 21.52 7.46
CA LYS A 241 0.31 20.65 8.44
C LYS A 241 1.31 19.84 9.23
N VAL A 242 1.20 19.87 10.56
CA VAL A 242 2.03 19.06 11.45
C VAL A 242 1.21 17.95 12.07
N LYS A 243 1.64 16.70 11.89
CA LYS A 243 1.02 15.52 12.48
C LYS A 243 2.09 14.49 12.82
N HIS A 244 1.86 13.68 13.85
CA HIS A 244 2.76 12.57 14.17
C HIS A 244 2.68 11.43 13.14
N PHE A 245 1.49 11.20 12.58
CA PHE A 245 1.21 10.13 11.63
C PHE A 245 0.44 10.65 10.42
N ASP A 246 0.43 9.85 9.36
CA ASP A 246 -0.32 10.14 8.13
C ASP A 246 -1.84 10.17 8.34
N LEU A 247 -2.31 9.53 9.41
CA LEU A 247 -3.70 9.52 9.86
C LEU A 247 -3.81 10.16 11.23
N ALA A 248 -4.97 10.75 11.51
CA ALA A 248 -5.27 11.29 12.83
C ALA A 248 -5.40 10.17 13.88
N LEU A 249 -5.18 10.50 15.15
CA LEU A 249 -5.15 9.52 16.24
C LEU A 249 -6.49 8.86 16.52
N ASN A 250 -7.61 9.47 16.10
CA ASN A 250 -8.90 8.80 16.08
C ASN A 250 -8.96 7.59 15.12
N TRP A 251 -8.02 7.43 14.19
CA TRP A 251 -7.93 6.26 13.29
C TRP A 251 -6.90 5.23 13.72
N MET A 252 -5.90 5.63 14.54
CA MET A 252 -4.74 4.80 14.87
C MET A 252 -4.58 4.53 16.38
N GLY A 253 -5.17 5.39 17.22
CA GLY A 253 -5.03 5.35 18.68
C GLY A 253 -6.17 4.61 19.37
N LYS A 254 -6.32 4.86 20.67
CA LYS A 254 -7.26 4.17 21.57
C LYS A 254 -8.72 4.15 21.07
N PHE A 255 -9.15 5.19 20.38
CA PHE A 255 -10.54 5.35 19.91
C PHE A 255 -10.76 4.95 18.44
N LYS A 256 -9.78 4.28 17.81
CA LYS A 256 -9.85 3.83 16.40
C LYS A 256 -11.08 3.01 16.05
N ASN A 257 -11.62 2.28 17.02
CA ASN A 257 -12.74 1.38 16.81
C ASN A 257 -14.03 2.10 16.42
N PHE A 258 -14.23 3.34 16.89
CA PHE A 258 -15.39 4.13 16.50
C PHE A 258 -15.35 4.49 15.01
N GLU A 259 -14.23 5.04 14.55
CA GLU A 259 -14.02 5.43 13.15
C GLU A 259 -14.05 4.20 12.22
N LYS A 260 -13.42 3.09 12.65
CA LYS A 260 -13.45 1.83 11.89
C LYS A 260 -14.85 1.23 11.81
N ALA A 261 -15.62 1.25 12.89
CA ALA A 261 -17.00 0.76 12.90
C ALA A 261 -17.88 1.59 11.98
N ALA A 262 -17.76 2.93 12.02
CA ALA A 262 -18.45 3.82 11.09
C ALA A 262 -18.07 3.51 9.63
N PHE A 263 -16.78 3.32 9.35
CA PHE A 263 -16.29 3.02 8.01
C PHE A 263 -16.81 1.68 7.45
N TRP A 264 -16.79 0.63 8.27
CA TRP A 264 -17.28 -0.69 7.83
C TRP A 264 -18.80 -0.75 7.75
N SER A 265 -19.51 0.12 8.48
CA SER A 265 -20.97 0.25 8.42
C SER A 265 -21.48 1.20 7.34
N ALA A 266 -20.58 1.84 6.57
CA ALA A 266 -20.96 2.71 5.47
C ALA A 266 -21.72 1.93 4.38
N ASP A 267 -22.76 2.55 3.81
CA ASP A 267 -23.67 1.88 2.88
C ASP A 267 -23.08 1.79 1.46
N THR A 268 -22.19 2.72 1.09
CA THR A 268 -21.65 2.82 -0.27
C THR A 268 -20.14 3.02 -0.30
N ASP A 269 -19.54 2.67 -1.45
CA ASP A 269 -18.11 2.84 -1.66
C ASP A 269 -17.70 4.30 -1.87
N GLU A 270 -18.62 5.15 -2.34
CA GLU A 270 -18.46 6.59 -2.33
C GLU A 270 -18.30 7.15 -0.92
N GLU A 271 -19.16 6.72 0.02
CA GLU A 271 -19.06 7.15 1.41
C GLU A 271 -17.72 6.74 2.02
N ARG A 272 -17.32 5.48 1.80
CA ARG A 272 -16.00 4.98 2.21
C ARG A 272 -14.86 5.79 1.61
N LEU A 273 -14.92 6.13 0.32
CA LEU A 273 -13.92 6.95 -0.34
C LEU A 273 -13.81 8.35 0.30
N GLU A 274 -14.93 9.00 0.61
CA GLU A 274 -14.93 10.31 1.26
C GLU A 274 -14.36 10.24 2.68
N MET A 275 -14.69 9.20 3.45
CA MET A 275 -14.07 8.94 4.77
C MET A 275 -12.55 8.79 4.66
N ILE A 276 -12.05 8.05 3.65
CA ILE A 276 -10.61 7.89 3.40
C ILE A 276 -9.93 9.22 3.09
N LYS A 277 -10.53 10.04 2.23
CA LYS A 277 -10.00 11.37 1.89
C LYS A 277 -9.95 12.28 3.11
N ALA A 278 -11.04 12.31 3.89
CA ALA A 278 -11.14 13.11 5.10
C ALA A 278 -10.11 12.69 6.15
N ALA A 279 -9.95 11.38 6.39
CA ALA A 279 -9.01 10.84 7.37
C ALA A 279 -7.55 11.17 7.03
N ARG A 280 -7.16 11.05 5.76
CA ARG A 280 -5.80 11.37 5.31
C ARG A 280 -5.53 12.88 5.36
N ASN A 281 -6.48 13.70 4.87
CA ASN A 281 -6.38 15.16 4.88
C ASN A 281 -5.07 15.69 4.25
N GLY A 282 -4.59 15.02 3.20
CA GLY A 282 -3.38 15.38 2.46
C GLY A 282 -2.07 15.06 3.18
N GLY A 283 -0.96 15.59 2.64
CA GLY A 283 0.36 15.41 3.23
C GLY A 283 0.48 16.14 4.57
N SER A 284 1.28 15.56 5.47
CA SER A 284 1.66 16.18 6.74
C SER A 284 3.14 15.95 7.03
N ILE A 285 3.70 16.79 7.90
CA ILE A 285 5.11 16.77 8.30
C ILE A 285 5.18 16.45 9.79
N THR A 286 6.11 15.59 10.19
CA THR A 286 6.26 15.24 11.61
C THR A 286 6.86 16.38 12.43
N PRO A 287 6.56 16.48 13.74
CA PRO A 287 7.16 17.50 14.61
C PRO A 287 8.70 17.51 14.57
N ARG A 288 9.31 16.32 14.43
CA ARG A 288 10.76 16.17 14.23
C ARG A 288 11.23 16.92 12.98
N TYR A 289 10.59 16.70 11.84
CA TYR A 289 10.97 17.39 10.61
C TYR A 289 10.59 18.87 10.62
N GLN A 290 9.48 19.26 11.27
CA GLN A 290 9.18 20.68 11.49
C GLN A 290 10.34 21.39 12.22
N LYS A 291 10.90 20.78 13.28
CA LYS A 291 12.06 21.34 14.00
C LYS A 291 13.28 21.50 13.09
N ILE A 292 13.58 20.49 12.27
CA ILE A 292 14.69 20.53 11.31
C ILE A 292 14.47 21.64 10.27
N LEU A 293 13.27 21.75 9.68
CA LEU A 293 12.96 22.78 8.70
C LEU A 293 13.07 24.19 9.31
N LYS A 294 12.61 24.40 10.55
CA LYS A 294 12.79 25.68 11.27
C LYS A 294 14.27 26.07 11.42
N GLN A 295 15.16 25.11 11.68
CA GLN A 295 16.60 25.37 11.74
C GLN A 295 17.15 25.82 10.38
N HIS A 296 16.73 25.18 9.29
CA HIS A 296 17.12 25.57 7.93
C HIS A 296 16.59 26.94 7.52
N VAL A 297 15.38 27.31 7.96
CA VAL A 297 14.82 28.65 7.77
C VAL A 297 15.64 29.68 8.55
N ALA A 298 15.97 29.41 9.82
CA ALA A 298 16.79 30.31 10.64
C ALA A 298 18.21 30.51 10.07
N ALA A 299 18.75 29.51 9.39
CA ALA A 299 20.03 29.60 8.66
C ALA A 299 19.91 30.28 7.29
N HIS A 300 18.72 30.78 6.91
CA HIS A 300 18.40 31.34 5.60
C HIS A 300 18.61 30.38 4.41
N ARG A 301 18.70 29.07 4.64
CA ARG A 301 18.91 28.04 3.60
C ARG A 301 17.61 27.46 3.05
N LEU A 302 16.48 27.75 3.70
CA LEU A 302 15.15 27.29 3.30
C LEU A 302 14.17 28.47 3.28
N SER A 303 13.37 28.57 2.21
CA SER A 303 12.17 29.40 2.16
C SER A 303 10.95 28.51 2.00
N ILE A 304 9.94 28.65 2.86
CA ILE A 304 8.71 27.85 2.85
C ILE A 304 7.57 28.72 2.33
N HIS A 305 6.86 28.23 1.31
CA HIS A 305 5.76 28.92 0.66
C HIS A 305 4.49 28.04 0.70
N PRO A 306 3.69 28.16 1.77
CA PRO A 306 2.38 27.51 1.86
C PRO A 306 1.37 28.15 0.92
N ARG A 307 0.37 27.37 0.51
CA ARG A 307 -0.67 27.79 -0.43
C ARG A 307 -0.10 28.38 -1.72
N THR A 308 1.00 27.80 -2.22
CA THR A 308 1.69 28.25 -3.43
C THR A 308 1.79 27.12 -4.45
N VAL A 309 1.40 27.43 -5.69
CA VAL A 309 1.44 26.52 -6.83
C VAL A 309 2.32 27.09 -7.94
N ILE A 310 2.92 26.23 -8.76
CA ILE A 310 3.62 26.63 -9.98
C ILE A 310 2.56 26.74 -11.07
N CYS A 311 2.34 27.95 -11.59
CA CYS A 311 1.36 28.24 -12.65
C CYS A 311 2.04 28.50 -14.01
N GLY A 312 3.35 28.75 -14.04
CA GLY A 312 4.13 28.89 -15.27
C GLY A 312 5.53 28.30 -15.11
N LYS A 313 6.08 27.75 -16.20
CA LYS A 313 7.42 27.16 -16.26
C LYS A 313 8.07 27.40 -17.62
N GLU A 314 9.37 27.70 -17.60
CA GLU A 314 10.22 27.74 -18.78
C GLU A 314 11.55 27.07 -18.43
N TYR A 315 11.92 26.03 -19.17
CA TYR A 315 13.20 25.34 -18.98
C TYR A 315 14.21 25.79 -20.04
N CYS A 316 15.41 26.15 -19.60
CA CYS A 316 16.50 26.55 -20.48
C CYS A 316 17.55 25.43 -20.54
N ALA A 317 17.55 24.67 -21.63
CA ALA A 317 18.46 23.52 -21.81
C ALA A 317 19.95 23.89 -21.76
N SER A 318 20.34 25.07 -22.27
CA SER A 318 21.73 25.52 -22.28
C SER A 318 22.27 25.82 -20.87
N SER A 319 21.46 26.49 -20.04
CA SER A 319 21.83 26.78 -18.65
C SER A 319 21.45 25.66 -17.68
N ARG A 320 20.62 24.71 -18.11
CA ARG A 320 19.99 23.65 -17.30
C ARG A 320 19.28 24.20 -16.07
N THR A 321 18.52 25.26 -16.25
CA THR A 321 17.75 25.91 -15.18
C THR A 321 16.32 26.21 -15.60
N TRP A 322 15.45 26.35 -14.61
CA TRP A 322 14.07 26.75 -14.75
C TRP A 322 13.88 28.22 -14.40
N ARG A 323 13.01 28.89 -15.15
CA ARG A 323 12.28 30.08 -14.70
C ARG A 323 10.87 29.64 -14.35
N LEU A 324 10.43 29.92 -13.13
CA LEU A 324 9.11 29.51 -12.63
C LEU A 324 8.27 30.74 -12.30
N THR A 325 6.98 30.63 -12.58
CA THR A 325 5.95 31.57 -12.13
C THR A 325 5.06 30.85 -11.13
N THR A 326 4.79 31.48 -10.00
CA THR A 326 3.97 30.91 -8.93
C THR A 326 2.73 31.74 -8.65
N ASP A 327 1.72 31.10 -8.05
CA ASP A 327 0.55 31.76 -7.48
C ASP A 327 0.40 31.33 -6.00
N PRO A 328 0.48 32.26 -5.03
CA PRO A 328 0.85 33.67 -5.22
C PRO A 328 2.29 33.82 -5.74
N PRO A 329 2.63 34.96 -6.38
CA PRO A 329 3.97 35.21 -6.88
C PRO A 329 4.98 35.27 -5.73
N ILE A 330 6.08 34.55 -5.87
CA ILE A 330 7.23 34.65 -4.96
C ILE A 330 8.13 35.77 -5.46
N PRO A 331 8.32 36.86 -4.69
CA PRO A 331 9.21 37.94 -5.08
C PRO A 331 10.64 37.43 -5.31
N GLU A 332 11.25 37.85 -6.40
CA GLU A 332 12.66 37.57 -6.72
C GLU A 332 13.03 36.08 -6.75
N LEU A 333 12.09 35.19 -7.14
CA LEU A 333 12.38 33.77 -7.31
C LEU A 333 13.52 33.59 -8.34
N PRO A 334 14.70 33.05 -7.94
CA PRO A 334 15.85 32.95 -8.82
C PRO A 334 15.63 31.84 -9.85
N ARG A 335 16.57 31.71 -10.79
CA ARG A 335 16.65 30.52 -11.65
C ARG A 335 16.84 29.29 -10.78
N ILE A 336 16.06 28.25 -11.05
CA ILE A 336 16.05 27.01 -10.27
C ILE A 336 16.82 25.93 -11.02
N ASP A 337 17.80 25.33 -10.36
CA ASP A 337 18.67 24.30 -10.95
C ASP A 337 17.98 22.94 -11.07
N TYR A 338 17.05 22.65 -10.16
CA TYR A 338 16.34 21.38 -10.16
C TYR A 338 15.02 21.45 -9.39
N ILE A 339 14.03 20.64 -9.79
CA ILE A 339 12.75 20.50 -9.10
C ILE A 339 12.55 19.06 -8.63
N TYR A 340 12.28 18.87 -7.34
CA TYR A 340 11.86 17.58 -6.79
C TYR A 340 10.36 17.58 -6.51
N PHE A 341 9.62 16.72 -7.18
CA PHE A 341 8.19 16.51 -6.95
C PHE A 341 7.97 15.40 -5.93
N ALA A 342 7.69 15.76 -4.68
CA ALA A 342 7.28 14.85 -3.61
C ALA A 342 5.75 14.95 -3.41
N THR A 343 5.03 14.77 -4.52
CA THR A 343 3.59 15.03 -4.70
C THR A 343 2.73 13.77 -4.62
N GLY A 344 3.36 12.62 -4.39
CA GLY A 344 2.67 11.36 -4.11
C GLY A 344 2.37 10.54 -5.36
N MET A 345 1.76 9.38 -5.11
CA MET A 345 1.42 8.40 -6.15
C MET A 345 -0.09 8.19 -6.16
N GLN A 346 -0.67 8.06 -7.35
CA GLN A 346 -2.02 7.61 -7.57
C GLN A 346 -2.02 6.09 -7.76
N ALA A 347 -2.98 5.43 -7.14
CA ALA A 347 -3.30 4.03 -7.39
C ALA A 347 -4.62 4.00 -8.16
N ASP A 348 -4.55 3.64 -9.43
CA ASP A 348 -5.71 3.44 -10.28
C ASP A 348 -5.62 2.07 -10.93
N VAL A 349 -6.56 1.19 -10.57
CA VAL A 349 -6.63 -0.17 -11.09
C VAL A 349 -6.82 -0.22 -12.61
N ASN A 350 -7.39 0.83 -13.20
CA ASN A 350 -7.61 0.93 -14.64
C ASN A 350 -6.34 1.29 -15.42
N GLU A 351 -5.38 1.93 -14.76
CA GLU A 351 -4.11 2.37 -15.37
C GLU A 351 -3.01 1.30 -15.26
N LEU A 352 -3.22 0.23 -14.50
CA LEU A 352 -2.22 -0.81 -14.29
C LEU A 352 -2.16 -1.77 -15.50
N PRO A 353 -1.02 -1.85 -16.22
CA PRO A 353 -0.89 -2.71 -17.40
C PRO A 353 -1.24 -4.18 -17.10
N LEU A 354 -0.78 -4.69 -15.96
CA LEU A 354 -1.00 -6.07 -15.52
C LEU A 354 -2.48 -6.44 -15.30
N LEU A 355 -3.38 -5.47 -15.19
CA LEU A 355 -4.81 -5.69 -14.97
C LEU A 355 -5.67 -5.35 -16.18
N GLN A 356 -5.09 -4.92 -17.31
CA GLN A 356 -5.88 -4.53 -18.50
C GLN A 356 -6.77 -5.67 -18.99
N ARG A 357 -6.27 -6.90 -19.00
CA ARG A 357 -7.03 -8.09 -19.36
C ARG A 357 -8.12 -8.40 -18.33
N MET A 358 -7.78 -8.39 -17.04
CA MET A 358 -8.74 -8.58 -15.96
C MET A 358 -9.87 -7.56 -16.01
N ASN A 359 -9.59 -6.27 -16.22
CA ASN A 359 -10.60 -5.22 -16.36
C ASN A 359 -11.52 -5.43 -17.57
N ARG A 360 -11.01 -6.04 -18.65
CA ARG A 360 -11.81 -6.33 -19.86
C ARG A 360 -12.70 -7.56 -19.69
N GLU A 361 -12.16 -8.64 -19.11
CA GLU A 361 -12.84 -9.94 -19.01
C GLU A 361 -13.69 -10.07 -17.75
N TYR A 362 -13.27 -9.42 -16.67
CA TYR A 362 -13.93 -9.36 -15.37
C TYR A 362 -14.04 -7.90 -14.92
N PRO A 363 -14.83 -7.06 -15.61
CA PRO A 363 -14.93 -5.64 -15.31
C PRO A 363 -15.39 -5.41 -13.86
N ILE A 364 -14.78 -4.44 -13.19
CA ILE A 364 -15.11 -4.07 -11.82
C ILE A 364 -15.42 -2.58 -11.75
N GLU A 365 -16.37 -2.22 -10.89
CA GLU A 365 -16.64 -0.82 -10.59
C GLU A 365 -15.43 -0.21 -9.85
N THR A 366 -15.17 1.08 -10.10
CA THR A 366 -14.08 1.80 -9.43
C THR A 366 -14.54 3.16 -8.91
N LYS A 367 -13.99 3.58 -7.76
CA LYS A 367 -14.18 4.91 -7.19
C LYS A 367 -12.83 5.63 -7.16
N GLN A 368 -12.63 6.57 -8.09
CA GLN A 368 -11.36 7.28 -8.28
C GLN A 368 -10.15 6.34 -8.38
N GLY A 369 -10.29 5.28 -9.18
CA GLY A 369 -9.25 4.29 -9.42
C GLY A 369 -9.15 3.18 -8.37
N LEU A 370 -9.85 3.27 -7.24
CA LEU A 370 -9.93 2.18 -6.27
C LEU A 370 -11.01 1.17 -6.68
N PRO A 371 -10.70 -0.14 -6.74
CA PRO A 371 -11.66 -1.16 -7.14
C PRO A 371 -12.67 -1.49 -6.03
N CYS A 372 -13.95 -1.61 -6.39
CA CYS A 372 -15.05 -2.03 -5.52
C CYS A 372 -15.01 -3.57 -5.29
N ILE A 373 -13.97 -4.05 -4.60
CA ILE A 373 -13.73 -5.48 -4.31
C ILE A 373 -14.68 -6.03 -3.23
N THR A 374 -14.68 -7.34 -2.98
CA THR A 374 -15.49 -7.96 -1.90
C THR A 374 -14.94 -7.60 -0.51
N ASP A 375 -15.72 -7.88 0.55
CA ASP A 375 -15.29 -7.64 1.95
C ASP A 375 -14.04 -8.42 2.37
N ASP A 376 -13.84 -9.56 1.70
CA ASP A 376 -12.69 -10.45 1.82
C ASP A 376 -11.49 -10.02 0.97
N LEU A 377 -11.59 -8.85 0.33
CA LEU A 377 -10.57 -8.25 -0.54
C LEU A 377 -10.38 -8.97 -1.88
N MET A 378 -11.35 -9.76 -2.32
CA MET A 378 -11.32 -10.49 -3.58
C MET A 378 -11.89 -9.64 -4.73
N TRP A 379 -11.36 -9.79 -5.94
CA TRP A 379 -11.75 -9.01 -7.13
C TRP A 379 -13.26 -9.08 -7.36
N GLN A 380 -13.80 -10.30 -7.41
CA GLN A 380 -15.23 -10.62 -7.44
C GLN A 380 -15.43 -11.95 -6.73
N SER A 381 -16.65 -12.28 -6.30
CA SER A 381 -16.97 -13.50 -5.53
C SER A 381 -16.49 -14.82 -6.17
N ASN A 382 -16.29 -14.86 -7.48
CA ASN A 382 -15.87 -16.03 -8.26
C ASN A 382 -14.50 -15.84 -8.96
N VAL A 383 -13.78 -14.76 -8.67
CA VAL A 383 -12.46 -14.46 -9.25
C VAL A 383 -11.46 -14.32 -8.10
N PRO A 384 -10.67 -15.36 -7.78
CA PRO A 384 -9.80 -15.41 -6.61
C PRO A 384 -8.50 -14.60 -6.77
N LEU A 385 -8.64 -13.35 -7.21
CA LEU A 385 -7.61 -12.33 -7.26
C LEU A 385 -7.82 -11.39 -6.07
N PHE A 386 -6.96 -11.46 -5.07
CA PHE A 386 -7.05 -10.64 -3.86
C PHE A 386 -6.24 -9.35 -4.00
N LEU A 387 -6.72 -8.25 -3.40
CA LEU A 387 -6.06 -6.94 -3.45
C LEU A 387 -5.86 -6.39 -2.04
N THR A 388 -4.60 -6.18 -1.66
CA THR A 388 -4.24 -5.61 -0.37
C THR A 388 -3.43 -4.32 -0.53
N GLY A 389 -3.15 -3.65 0.57
CA GLY A 389 -2.49 -2.35 0.55
C GLY A 389 -3.43 -1.27 0.02
N ARG A 390 -2.90 -0.33 -0.77
CA ARG A 390 -3.67 0.83 -1.25
C ARG A 390 -4.87 0.46 -2.13
N LEU A 391 -4.79 -0.60 -2.94
CA LEU A 391 -5.93 -1.03 -3.77
C LEU A 391 -7.07 -1.63 -2.94
N GLY A 392 -6.79 -2.13 -1.73
CA GLY A 392 -7.80 -2.62 -0.79
C GLY A 392 -8.46 -1.53 0.08
N SER A 393 -8.21 -0.24 -0.19
CA SER A 393 -8.61 0.84 0.73
C SER A 393 -10.11 0.93 0.97
N LEU A 394 -10.96 0.63 -0.01
CA LEU A 394 -12.42 0.66 0.14
C LEU A 394 -12.95 -0.40 1.13
N ARG A 395 -12.11 -1.33 1.60
CA ARG A 395 -12.48 -2.35 2.59
C ARG A 395 -11.63 -2.27 3.86
N LEU A 396 -10.35 -1.93 3.71
CA LEU A 396 -9.39 -1.83 4.80
C LEU A 396 -9.43 -0.47 5.52
N GLY A 397 -9.94 0.57 4.85
CA GLY A 397 -10.01 1.93 5.40
C GLY A 397 -8.76 2.78 5.14
N PRO A 398 -8.65 3.94 5.79
CA PRO A 398 -7.62 4.93 5.48
C PRO A 398 -6.18 4.44 5.71
N GLY A 399 -6.00 3.48 6.62
CA GLY A 399 -4.72 2.85 6.96
C GLY A 399 -4.26 1.76 6.01
N ALA A 400 -5.02 1.46 4.94
CA ALA A 400 -4.75 0.37 4.02
C ALA A 400 -3.34 0.42 3.40
N ALA A 401 -2.81 1.63 3.13
CA ALA A 401 -1.48 1.81 2.55
C ALA A 401 -0.33 1.77 3.59
N ASN A 402 -0.63 1.56 4.87
CA ASN A 402 0.31 1.58 5.99
C ASN A 402 0.47 0.17 6.59
N LEU A 403 1.34 0.02 7.59
CA LEU A 403 1.61 -1.27 8.25
C LEU A 403 0.39 -1.87 8.95
N GLU A 404 -0.52 -1.03 9.46
CA GLU A 404 -1.81 -1.49 10.00
C GLU A 404 -2.66 -2.17 8.91
N GLY A 405 -2.74 -1.53 7.73
CA GLY A 405 -3.43 -2.09 6.56
C GLY A 405 -2.79 -3.38 6.05
N ALA A 406 -1.46 -3.48 6.08
CA ALA A 406 -0.75 -4.71 5.72
C ALA A 406 -1.18 -5.88 6.60
N ARG A 407 -1.25 -5.66 7.93
CA ARG A 407 -1.68 -6.66 8.90
C ARG A 407 -3.14 -7.06 8.70
N LEU A 408 -4.05 -6.09 8.67
CA LEU A 408 -5.50 -6.34 8.50
C LEU A 408 -5.81 -7.01 7.15
N GLY A 409 -5.11 -6.62 6.09
CA GLY A 409 -5.25 -7.23 4.77
C GLY A 409 -4.78 -8.67 4.74
N ALA A 410 -3.64 -8.97 5.36
CA ALA A 410 -3.14 -10.33 5.47
C ALA A 410 -4.11 -11.25 6.22
N GLU A 411 -4.71 -10.77 7.30
CA GLU A 411 -5.70 -11.51 8.08
C GLU A 411 -6.95 -11.86 7.24
N ARG A 412 -7.54 -10.86 6.56
CA ARG A 412 -8.73 -11.08 5.72
C ARG A 412 -8.48 -12.08 4.59
N ILE A 413 -7.34 -11.92 3.90
CA ILE A 413 -6.97 -12.79 2.79
C ILE A 413 -6.75 -14.22 3.29
N ALA A 414 -6.05 -14.40 4.42
CA ALA A 414 -5.80 -15.73 4.96
C ALA A 414 -7.08 -16.47 5.35
N TRP A 415 -8.07 -15.76 5.92
CA TRP A 415 -9.37 -16.37 6.23
C TRP A 415 -10.14 -16.75 4.96
N ALA A 416 -10.20 -15.84 3.98
CA ALA A 416 -10.89 -16.10 2.73
C ALA A 416 -10.25 -17.20 1.87
N MET A 417 -8.95 -17.43 2.03
CA MET A 417 -8.23 -18.49 1.33
C MET A 417 -8.71 -19.90 1.70
N GLU A 418 -9.19 -20.12 2.94
CA GLU A 418 -9.75 -21.42 3.34
C GLU A 418 -10.98 -21.78 2.51
N ASP A 419 -11.84 -20.80 2.23
CA ASP A 419 -13.08 -20.99 1.48
C ASP A 419 -12.81 -21.19 -0.02
N VAL A 420 -11.81 -20.49 -0.57
CA VAL A 420 -11.47 -20.53 -2.00
C VAL A 420 -10.73 -21.80 -2.39
N LEU A 421 -9.76 -22.24 -1.58
CA LEU A 421 -8.97 -23.45 -1.89
C LEU A 421 -9.67 -24.74 -1.45
N GLY A 422 -10.71 -24.64 -0.61
CA GLY A 422 -11.44 -25.75 -0.04
C GLY A 422 -10.62 -26.54 0.98
N ARG A 423 -11.27 -27.09 2.01
CA ARG A 423 -10.65 -28.14 2.82
C ARG A 423 -10.53 -29.38 1.94
N LYS A 424 -9.31 -29.86 1.67
CA LYS A 424 -9.12 -31.25 1.25
C LYS A 424 -9.80 -32.13 2.30
N GLY A 425 -10.89 -32.79 1.91
CA GLY A 425 -11.68 -33.63 2.80
C GLY A 425 -10.85 -34.80 3.32
N SER A 426 -10.62 -34.83 4.63
CA SER A 426 -10.67 -36.08 5.37
C SER A 426 -12.10 -36.21 5.88
N GLU A 427 -12.83 -37.22 5.41
CA GLU A 427 -14.08 -37.65 6.01
C GLU A 427 -13.84 -37.89 7.50
N ASP A 428 -14.38 -37.06 8.38
CA ASP A 428 -14.59 -37.50 9.75
C ASP A 428 -15.80 -36.82 10.39
N THR A 429 -16.60 -37.67 11.01
CA THR A 429 -18.01 -37.45 11.35
C THR A 429 -18.24 -36.28 12.33
N GLY A 430 -19.23 -35.46 12.01
CA GLY A 430 -19.49 -34.13 12.59
C GLY A 430 -20.06 -34.08 14.01
N SER A 431 -19.68 -34.96 14.93
CA SER A 431 -20.20 -34.92 16.31
C SER A 431 -19.14 -34.78 17.41
N GLU A 432 -17.89 -35.20 17.20
CA GLU A 432 -16.87 -35.12 18.27
C GLU A 432 -16.04 -33.82 18.26
N ARG A 433 -15.93 -33.11 17.12
CA ARG A 433 -15.10 -31.89 16.99
C ARG A 433 -15.64 -30.64 17.69
N SER A 434 -16.90 -30.61 18.11
CA SER A 434 -17.47 -29.43 18.79
C SER A 434 -16.89 -29.18 20.19
N LYS A 435 -16.14 -30.14 20.76
CA LYS A 435 -15.58 -30.02 22.13
C LYS A 435 -14.10 -29.66 22.19
N GLN A 436 -13.36 -29.74 21.08
CA GLN A 436 -11.94 -29.33 21.01
C GLN A 436 -11.73 -27.88 20.53
N CYS A 437 -12.80 -27.18 20.13
CA CYS A 437 -12.74 -25.81 19.60
C CYS A 437 -13.20 -24.77 20.64
N PHE A 438 -12.72 -24.89 21.89
CA PHE A 438 -12.92 -23.86 22.91
C PHE A 438 -11.56 -23.36 23.41
N CYS A 439 -11.37 -22.04 23.32
CA CYS A 439 -10.29 -21.21 23.86
C CYS A 439 -9.02 -21.93 24.38
N GLY A 440 -7.96 -21.93 23.57
CA GLY A 440 -6.58 -22.03 24.08
C GLY A 440 -6.04 -23.42 24.40
N LEU A 441 -6.72 -24.52 24.04
CA LEU A 441 -6.22 -25.88 24.26
C LEU A 441 -6.30 -26.73 22.99
N GLY A 442 -5.23 -26.75 22.19
CA GLY A 442 -5.02 -27.77 21.16
C GLY A 442 -4.35 -27.29 19.87
N ASN A 443 -3.30 -28.01 19.46
CA ASN A 443 -2.68 -27.90 18.15
C ASN A 443 -3.43 -28.80 17.16
N ARG A 444 -3.95 -28.25 16.05
CA ARG A 444 -4.66 -28.98 14.99
C ARG A 444 -3.72 -29.88 14.14
N TYR A 445 -2.41 -29.80 14.35
CA TYR A 445 -1.38 -30.59 13.66
C TYR A 445 -0.68 -31.63 14.56
N ALA A 446 -1.14 -31.85 15.80
CA ALA A 446 -0.57 -32.87 16.67
C ALA A 446 -0.60 -34.28 16.05
N GLU A 447 -1.55 -34.53 15.15
CA GLU A 447 -1.70 -35.81 14.45
C GLU A 447 -0.76 -35.98 13.24
N LEU A 448 -0.08 -34.92 12.80
CA LEU A 448 0.96 -35.01 11.75
C LEU A 448 2.36 -35.30 12.31
N ALA A 449 2.49 -35.37 13.64
CA ALA A 449 3.76 -35.68 14.31
C ALA A 449 4.00 -37.19 14.49
N ASN A 450 3.02 -38.05 14.17
CA ASN A 450 3.18 -39.51 14.24
C ASN A 450 3.29 -40.10 12.84
N VAL A 451 4.50 -40.11 12.30
CA VAL A 451 4.91 -41.10 11.31
C VAL A 451 6.16 -41.76 11.86
N ASP A 452 5.95 -42.84 12.61
CA ASP A 452 6.87 -43.97 12.78
C ASP A 452 6.14 -45.06 13.57
N GLU A 453 5.55 -46.01 12.84
CA GLU A 453 5.80 -47.45 12.95
C GLU A 453 5.33 -48.18 11.67
#